data_AF-A0A085WPU2-F1
#
_entry.id   AF-A0A085WPU2-F1
#
_cell.length_a   1.000
_cell.length_b   1.000
_cell.length_c   1.000
_cell.angle_alpha   90.00
_cell.angle_beta   90.00
_cell.angle_gamma   90.00
#
_symmetry.space_group_name_H-M   'P 1'
#
loop_
_entity.id
_entity.type
_entity.pdbx_description
1 polymer ?
#
loop_
_entity_poly.entity_id
_entity_poly.type
_entity_poly.pdbx_seq_one_letter_code
_entity_poly.pdbx_strand_id
1 'polypeptide(L)'
;MTPFLRSAHGHGSALPGLKVTLELFVIKTWDGNSPFAGPDRWIASVDGGPVLLDATFSNDDAPFDPEFFQSYPQQFPGGSNPGLTGAEEKGTLGYPDESGYGGVGDSIYKLTFTFRHSGNHLTLRFVDPPRADANELWGLDCVRVKVRKAETR
;
A
#
# COMPACT_ATOMS: atom_id res chain seq x y z
N MET A 1 35.13 23.04 -45.83
CA MET A 1 34.82 23.46 -44.43
C MET A 1 33.62 22.65 -43.99
N THR A 2 33.84 21.69 -43.09
CA THR A 2 32.79 20.82 -42.54
C THR A 2 32.87 20.97 -41.02
N PRO A 3 31.81 21.37 -40.31
CA PRO A 3 31.88 21.43 -38.87
C PRO A 3 31.67 20.03 -38.28
N PHE A 4 32.62 19.61 -37.45
CA PHE A 4 32.45 18.50 -36.52
C PHE A 4 31.46 18.91 -35.42
N LEU A 5 30.29 18.28 -35.33
CA LEU A 5 29.55 18.24 -34.07
C LEU A 5 30.12 17.11 -33.21
N ARG A 6 30.79 17.45 -32.12
CA ARG A 6 30.98 16.53 -31.00
C ARG A 6 29.65 16.45 -30.24
N SER A 7 28.97 15.31 -30.36
CA SER A 7 27.89 14.95 -29.45
C SER A 7 28.52 14.63 -28.09
N ALA A 8 28.14 15.39 -27.07
CA ALA A 8 28.50 15.10 -25.69
C ALA A 8 27.81 13.81 -25.25
N HIS A 9 28.58 12.73 -25.08
CA HIS A 9 28.14 11.57 -24.31
C HIS A 9 28.09 11.97 -22.84
N GLY A 10 26.98 12.58 -22.42
CA GLY A 10 26.61 12.60 -21.02
C GLY A 10 26.18 11.19 -20.64
N HIS A 11 27.04 10.45 -19.94
CA HIS A 11 26.60 9.26 -19.20
C HIS A 11 25.69 9.72 -18.06
N GLY A 12 24.41 9.95 -18.37
CA GLY A 12 23.36 10.00 -17.36
C GLY A 12 23.25 8.61 -16.75
N SER A 13 23.89 8.37 -15.60
CA SER A 13 23.71 7.14 -14.85
C SER A 13 22.22 7.02 -14.53
N ALA A 14 21.56 6.00 -15.08
CA ALA A 14 20.17 5.72 -14.73
C ALA A 14 20.11 5.40 -13.22
N LEU A 15 19.20 6.06 -12.50
CA LEU A 15 19.07 5.88 -11.06
C LEU A 15 18.72 4.41 -10.74
N PRO A 16 19.34 3.80 -9.71
CA PRO A 16 18.98 2.45 -9.30
C PRO A 16 17.49 2.41 -8.89
N GLY A 17 16.81 1.34 -9.30
CA GLY A 17 15.45 1.08 -8.87
C GLY A 17 15.46 0.35 -7.52
N LEU A 18 14.50 0.63 -6.65
CA LEU A 18 14.25 -0.16 -5.46
C LEU A 18 12.99 -1.00 -5.65
N LYS A 19 12.99 -2.22 -5.12
CA LYS A 19 11.78 -3.03 -4.89
C LYS A 19 11.60 -3.20 -3.39
N VAL A 20 10.44 -2.81 -2.89
CA VAL A 20 10.01 -3.10 -1.51
C VAL A 20 8.88 -4.12 -1.59
N THR A 21 8.93 -5.14 -0.77
CA THR A 21 7.82 -6.10 -0.59
C THR A 21 7.53 -6.25 0.89
N LEU A 22 6.27 -6.42 1.25
CA LEU A 22 5.84 -6.62 2.63
C LEU A 22 4.50 -7.37 2.68
N GLU A 23 4.16 -7.87 3.85
CA GLU A 23 2.80 -8.32 4.21
C GLU A 23 2.17 -7.26 5.11
N LEU A 24 1.02 -6.75 4.71
CA LEU A 24 0.18 -5.85 5.50
C LEU A 24 -0.92 -6.67 6.16
N PHE A 25 -1.02 -6.55 7.47
CA PHE A 25 -2.05 -7.15 8.29
C PHE A 25 -3.10 -6.07 8.57
N VAL A 26 -4.36 -6.35 8.23
CA VAL A 26 -5.50 -5.47 8.47
C VAL A 26 -6.41 -6.21 9.45
N ILE A 27 -6.55 -5.68 10.66
CA ILE A 27 -7.08 -6.41 11.81
C ILE A 27 -8.23 -5.61 12.43
N LYS A 28 -9.28 -6.34 12.83
CA LYS A 28 -10.56 -5.87 13.36
C LYS A 28 -11.39 -5.09 12.32
N THR A 29 -12.09 -4.04 12.72
CA THR A 29 -13.18 -3.42 11.94
C THR A 29 -12.65 -2.35 10.99
N TRP A 30 -11.96 -2.75 9.92
CA TRP A 30 -11.68 -1.80 8.84
C TRP A 30 -12.91 -1.73 7.93
N ASP A 31 -13.47 -0.54 7.76
CA ASP A 31 -14.76 -0.21 7.16
C ASP A 31 -14.62 0.47 5.77
N GLY A 32 -13.43 0.39 5.16
CA GLY A 32 -13.21 0.78 3.78
C GLY A 32 -13.40 2.27 3.52
N ASN A 33 -14.23 2.59 2.52
CA ASN A 33 -14.52 3.93 2.06
C ASN A 33 -15.63 4.62 2.86
N SER A 34 -16.21 3.96 3.86
CA SER A 34 -17.34 4.53 4.62
C SER A 34 -16.95 5.93 5.14
N PRO A 35 -17.75 6.97 4.86
CA PRO A 35 -17.48 8.31 5.40
C PRO A 35 -17.92 8.46 6.87
N PHE A 36 -18.61 7.45 7.41
CA PHE A 36 -19.17 7.47 8.76
C PHE A 36 -18.36 6.61 9.72
N ALA A 37 -17.98 5.41 9.28
CA ALA A 37 -17.21 4.46 10.06
C ALA A 37 -15.71 4.48 9.71
N GLY A 38 -15.37 4.83 8.46
CA GLY A 38 -14.00 5.08 8.01
C GLY A 38 -13.74 6.55 7.63
N PRO A 39 -12.95 6.86 6.58
CA PRO A 39 -12.29 5.93 5.68
C PRO A 39 -11.02 5.32 6.28
N ASP A 40 -10.91 3.99 6.25
CA ASP A 40 -9.82 3.26 6.90
C ASP A 40 -8.62 3.11 6.01
N ARG A 41 -7.80 4.17 6.02
CA ARG A 41 -6.65 4.31 5.14
C ARG A 41 -5.39 3.75 5.76
N TRP A 42 -4.61 3.08 4.92
CA TRP A 42 -3.21 2.77 5.19
C TRP A 42 -2.32 3.35 4.09
N ILE A 43 -1.24 4.00 4.51
CA ILE A 43 -0.38 4.80 3.64
C ILE A 43 1.07 4.31 3.75
N ALA A 44 1.65 3.96 2.60
CA ALA A 44 3.07 3.73 2.42
C ALA A 44 3.69 4.87 1.61
N SER A 45 4.78 5.46 2.10
CA SER A 45 5.50 6.54 1.41
C SER A 45 7.00 6.48 1.63
N VAL A 46 7.74 7.15 0.76
CA VAL A 46 9.17 7.44 0.96
C VAL A 46 9.28 8.84 1.57
N ASP A 47 10.05 8.99 2.66
CA ASP A 47 10.26 10.30 3.28
C ASP A 47 10.92 11.27 2.30
N GLY A 48 10.35 12.47 2.17
CA GLY A 48 10.75 13.46 1.14
C GLY A 48 10.57 12.99 -0.30
N GLY A 49 9.81 11.91 -0.54
CA GLY A 49 9.65 11.25 -1.83
C GLY A 49 8.18 10.93 -2.18
N PRO A 50 7.94 9.95 -3.07
CA PRO A 50 6.59 9.62 -3.52
C PRO A 50 5.79 8.87 -2.45
N VAL A 51 4.45 9.05 -2.51
CA VAL A 51 3.50 8.10 -1.94
C VAL A 51 3.50 6.85 -2.81
N LEU A 52 3.70 5.69 -2.18
CA LEU A 52 3.73 4.39 -2.84
C LEU A 52 2.33 3.77 -2.90
N LEU A 53 1.56 3.93 -1.81
CA LEU A 53 0.17 3.55 -1.70
C LEU A 53 -0.51 4.41 -0.65
N ASP A 54 -1.74 4.81 -0.94
CA ASP A 54 -2.68 5.42 -0.04
C ASP A 54 -4.04 4.86 -0.40
N ALA A 55 -4.53 3.89 0.36
CA ALA A 55 -5.75 3.17 0.04
C ALA A 55 -6.53 2.84 1.30
N THR A 56 -7.85 2.73 1.15
CA THR A 56 -8.69 2.14 2.18
C THR A 56 -8.71 0.63 2.07
N PHE A 57 -8.88 -0.03 3.20
CA PHE A 57 -9.03 -1.47 3.32
C PHE A 57 -10.32 -1.77 4.07
N SER A 58 -10.93 -2.92 3.78
CA SER A 58 -12.15 -3.35 4.44
C SER A 58 -12.10 -4.83 4.75
N ASN A 59 -12.57 -5.15 5.96
CA ASN A 59 -12.72 -6.49 6.46
C ASN A 59 -14.15 -7.04 6.28
N ASP A 60 -15.02 -6.31 5.58
CA ASP A 60 -16.34 -6.78 5.11
C ASP A 60 -16.21 -8.02 4.22
N ASP A 61 -17.00 -9.07 4.51
CA ASP A 61 -17.03 -10.31 3.72
C ASP A 61 -18.44 -10.56 3.16
N ALA A 62 -18.55 -11.55 2.28
CA ALA A 62 -19.81 -11.86 1.62
C ALA A 62 -20.92 -12.24 2.64
N PRO A 63 -22.12 -11.65 2.55
CA PRO A 63 -22.59 -10.74 1.50
C PRO A 63 -22.11 -9.30 1.70
N PHE A 64 -21.33 -8.78 0.75
CA PHE A 64 -20.70 -7.47 0.87
C PHE A 64 -21.71 -6.32 0.96
N ASP A 65 -21.45 -5.37 1.86
CA ASP A 65 -22.18 -4.11 1.94
C ASP A 65 -21.43 -3.00 1.15
N PRO A 66 -22.06 -2.36 0.15
CA PRO A 66 -21.49 -1.23 -0.57
C PRO A 66 -20.99 -0.07 0.33
N GLU A 67 -21.53 0.08 1.54
CA GLU A 67 -21.06 1.05 2.52
C GLU A 67 -19.60 0.80 2.92
N PHE A 68 -19.20 -0.47 3.02
CA PHE A 68 -17.88 -0.90 3.49
C PHE A 68 -16.94 -1.29 2.33
N PHE A 69 -17.24 -0.86 1.10
CA PHE A 69 -16.33 -1.10 -0.02
C PHE A 69 -15.00 -0.38 0.18
N GLN A 70 -13.91 -0.99 -0.28
CA GLN A 70 -12.57 -0.46 -0.16
C GLN A 70 -12.05 0.15 -1.47
N SER A 71 -11.05 1.03 -1.35
CA SER A 71 -10.36 1.65 -2.47
C SER A 71 -9.28 0.72 -3.02
N TYR A 72 -8.60 -0.07 -2.17
CA TYR A 72 -7.54 -0.97 -2.62
C TYR A 72 -8.08 -1.96 -3.68
N PRO A 73 -7.37 -2.12 -4.83
CA PRO A 73 -5.97 -1.72 -5.11
C PRO A 73 -5.74 -0.29 -5.63
N GLN A 74 -6.78 0.53 -5.80
CA GLN A 74 -6.66 1.91 -6.27
C GLN A 74 -6.31 2.89 -5.14
N GLN A 75 -5.71 4.03 -5.52
CA GLN A 75 -5.41 5.12 -4.60
C GLN A 75 -6.72 5.79 -4.15
N PHE A 76 -6.90 5.98 -2.84
CA PHE A 76 -8.00 6.75 -2.28
C PHE A 76 -7.94 8.21 -2.76
N PRO A 77 -9.07 8.87 -3.09
CA PRO A 77 -10.46 8.42 -2.95
C PRO A 77 -11.02 7.63 -4.15
N GLY A 78 -10.17 7.15 -5.06
CA GLY A 78 -10.60 6.34 -6.19
C GLY A 78 -10.72 4.85 -5.84
N GLY A 79 -11.67 4.16 -6.46
CA GLY A 79 -11.91 2.73 -6.23
C GLY A 79 -13.10 2.46 -5.32
N SER A 80 -13.85 1.42 -5.64
CA SER A 80 -15.03 0.97 -4.91
C SER A 80 -15.16 -0.52 -5.19
N ASN A 81 -14.41 -1.30 -4.41
CA ASN A 81 -14.31 -2.75 -4.57
C ASN A 81 -14.89 -3.42 -3.32
N PRO A 82 -15.46 -4.63 -3.45
CA PRO A 82 -15.88 -5.42 -2.28
C PRO A 82 -14.77 -5.49 -1.23
N GLY A 83 -15.15 -5.61 0.05
CA GLY A 83 -14.21 -5.86 1.13
C GLY A 83 -13.30 -7.06 0.83
N LEU A 84 -12.10 -7.06 1.39
CA LEU A 84 -11.11 -8.12 1.22
C LEU A 84 -10.62 -8.33 -0.23
N THR A 85 -10.92 -7.40 -1.15
CA THR A 85 -10.45 -7.48 -2.54
C THR A 85 -8.92 -7.44 -2.57
N GLY A 86 -8.31 -8.49 -3.13
CA GLY A 86 -6.86 -8.62 -3.24
C GLY A 86 -6.15 -9.06 -1.95
N ALA A 87 -6.90 -9.44 -0.90
CA ALA A 87 -6.33 -10.13 0.26
C ALA A 87 -5.87 -11.54 -0.14
N GLU A 88 -4.70 -11.95 0.34
CA GLU A 88 -4.15 -13.29 0.20
C GLU A 88 -4.81 -14.25 1.20
N GLU A 89 -5.05 -13.77 2.43
CA GLU A 89 -5.65 -14.51 3.53
C GLU A 89 -6.77 -13.69 4.18
N LYS A 90 -7.81 -14.38 4.67
CA LYS A 90 -9.04 -13.80 5.21
C LYS A 90 -9.50 -14.62 6.42
N GLY A 91 -9.60 -14.00 7.60
CA GLY A 91 -10.06 -14.65 8.83
C GLY A 91 -9.18 -15.81 9.30
N THR A 92 -7.86 -15.67 9.13
CA THR A 92 -6.88 -16.75 9.39
C THR A 92 -6.11 -16.57 10.70
N LEU A 93 -6.14 -15.38 11.29
CA LEU A 93 -5.35 -15.03 12.48
C LEU A 93 -6.14 -15.18 13.79
N GLY A 94 -7.44 -15.48 13.70
CA GLY A 94 -8.29 -15.76 14.85
C GLY A 94 -8.91 -14.51 15.50
N TYR A 95 -8.87 -13.37 14.81
CA TYR A 95 -9.62 -12.19 15.25
C TYR A 95 -11.10 -12.37 14.85
N PRO A 96 -12.05 -12.26 15.80
CA PRO A 96 -13.46 -12.41 15.49
C PRO A 96 -13.97 -11.20 14.71
N ASP A 97 -15.09 -11.38 14.02
CA ASP A 97 -15.87 -10.26 13.52
C ASP A 97 -16.36 -9.40 14.71
N GLU A 98 -15.82 -8.19 14.82
CA GLU A 98 -16.23 -7.16 15.79
C GLU A 98 -17.15 -6.10 15.13
N SER A 99 -17.40 -6.21 13.82
CA SER A 99 -18.11 -5.22 13.00
C SER A 99 -19.63 -5.37 13.12
N GLY A 100 -20.10 -6.61 13.33
CA GLY A 100 -21.51 -6.94 13.45
C GLY A 100 -22.29 -6.93 12.13
N TYR A 101 -21.60 -6.70 11.00
CA TYR A 101 -22.20 -6.71 9.66
C TYR A 101 -21.70 -7.87 8.78
N GLY A 102 -20.99 -8.86 9.34
CA GLY A 102 -20.63 -10.09 8.64
C GLY A 102 -19.24 -10.08 8.01
N GLY A 103 -18.29 -9.37 8.63
CA GLY A 103 -16.90 -9.31 8.19
C GLY A 103 -16.05 -10.50 8.65
N VAL A 104 -14.77 -10.46 8.27
CA VAL A 104 -13.70 -11.26 8.88
C VAL A 104 -12.89 -10.34 9.80
N GLY A 105 -12.57 -10.76 11.01
CA GLY A 105 -11.81 -9.92 11.94
C GLY A 105 -10.34 -9.68 11.53
N ASP A 106 -9.87 -10.28 10.44
CA ASP A 106 -8.51 -10.08 9.93
C ASP A 106 -8.35 -10.40 8.44
N SER A 107 -7.39 -9.75 7.80
CA SER A 107 -6.93 -10.07 6.46
C SER A 107 -5.46 -9.72 6.23
N ILE A 108 -4.83 -10.37 5.25
CA ILE A 108 -3.41 -10.19 4.92
C ILE A 108 -3.25 -9.85 3.44
N TYR A 109 -2.46 -8.81 3.14
CA TYR A 109 -2.17 -8.35 1.78
C TYR A 109 -0.67 -8.40 1.50
N LYS A 110 -0.28 -9.07 0.40
CA LYS A 110 1.11 -9.08 -0.09
C LYS A 110 1.35 -7.89 -1.02
N LEU A 111 2.05 -6.87 -0.54
CA LEU A 111 2.29 -5.64 -1.28
C LEU A 111 3.67 -5.62 -1.93
N THR A 112 3.75 -5.02 -3.12
CA THR A 112 5.01 -4.80 -3.84
C THR A 112 5.06 -3.38 -4.41
N PHE A 113 6.10 -2.64 -4.03
CA PHE A 113 6.37 -1.30 -4.55
C PHE A 113 7.67 -1.30 -5.34
N THR A 114 7.69 -0.60 -6.48
CA THR A 114 8.91 -0.35 -7.24
C THR A 114 9.00 1.14 -7.54
N PHE A 115 10.10 1.77 -7.14
CA PHE A 115 10.33 3.21 -7.31
C PHE A 115 11.81 3.50 -7.52
N ARG A 116 12.14 4.66 -8.07
CA ARG A 116 13.54 5.12 -8.20
C ARG A 116 13.99 5.78 -6.91
N HIS A 117 15.25 5.57 -6.54
CA HIS A 117 15.86 6.21 -5.38
C HIS A 117 17.33 6.51 -5.66
N SER A 118 17.78 7.72 -5.36
CA SER A 118 19.17 8.16 -5.59
C SER A 118 19.92 8.49 -4.31
N GLY A 119 19.22 8.57 -3.18
CA GLY A 119 19.81 8.87 -1.88
C GLY A 119 20.61 7.69 -1.34
N ASN A 120 21.59 7.99 -0.47
CA ASN A 120 22.34 7.00 0.30
C ASN A 120 21.56 6.46 1.51
N HIS A 121 20.41 7.08 1.84
CA HIS A 121 19.50 6.67 2.90
C HIS A 121 18.09 6.54 2.36
N LEU A 122 17.38 5.50 2.78
CA LEU A 122 15.97 5.29 2.49
C LEU A 122 15.22 5.26 3.81
N THR A 123 14.24 6.15 3.94
CA THR A 123 13.24 6.10 5.02
C THR A 123 11.91 5.77 4.41
N LEU A 124 11.32 4.64 4.83
CA LEU A 124 9.95 4.26 4.49
C LEU A 124 9.05 4.65 5.65
N ARG A 125 7.91 5.27 5.33
CA ARG A 125 6.89 5.62 6.30
C ARG A 125 5.63 4.83 6.01
N PHE A 126 5.18 4.09 7.01
CA PHE A 126 3.92 3.37 7.04
C PHE A 126 3.05 3.99 8.13
N VAL A 127 1.84 4.38 7.78
CA VAL A 127 0.96 5.11 8.70
C VAL A 127 -0.49 4.89 8.32
N ASP A 128 -1.34 4.82 9.31
CA ASP A 128 -2.76 5.11 9.18
C ASP A 128 -3.05 6.50 9.78
N PRO A 129 -4.00 7.28 9.22
CA PRO A 129 -4.37 8.57 9.78
C PRO A 129 -4.78 8.47 11.26
N PRO A 130 -4.51 9.50 12.09
CA PRO A 130 -4.90 9.48 13.50
C PRO A 130 -6.41 9.25 13.66
N ARG A 131 -6.77 8.29 14.52
CA ARG A 131 -8.14 7.95 14.89
C ARG A 131 -8.29 7.83 16.42
N ALA A 132 -9.51 7.84 16.92
CA ALA A 132 -9.81 7.93 18.36
C ALA A 132 -9.99 6.56 19.04
N ASP A 133 -10.15 5.51 18.24
CA ASP A 133 -10.57 4.16 18.61
C ASP A 133 -9.49 3.11 18.32
N ALA A 134 -9.64 1.95 18.97
CA ALA A 134 -8.67 0.84 18.99
C ALA A 134 -9.23 -0.45 18.35
N ASN A 135 -10.30 -0.31 17.59
CA ASN A 135 -11.00 -1.34 16.81
C ASN A 135 -10.47 -1.43 15.37
N GLU A 136 -9.50 -0.61 14.96
CA GLU A 136 -8.76 -0.79 13.71
C GLU A 136 -7.26 -0.88 13.98
N LEU A 137 -6.71 -2.06 13.74
CA LEU A 137 -5.29 -2.32 13.97
C LEU A 137 -4.63 -2.73 12.66
N TRP A 138 -3.35 -2.40 12.51
CA TRP A 138 -2.54 -2.91 11.41
C TRP A 138 -1.16 -3.37 11.89
N GLY A 139 -0.57 -4.27 11.11
CA GLY A 139 0.76 -4.81 11.36
C GLY A 139 1.52 -5.02 10.06
N LEU A 140 2.83 -5.24 10.18
CA LEU A 140 3.68 -5.58 9.05
C LEU A 140 4.51 -6.81 9.38
N ASP A 141 4.66 -7.68 8.40
CA ASP A 141 5.68 -8.72 8.40
C ASP A 141 6.39 -8.79 7.04
N CYS A 142 7.46 -9.58 6.97
CA CYS A 142 8.16 -9.91 5.74
C CYS A 142 8.64 -8.69 4.93
N VAL A 143 8.94 -7.57 5.59
CA VAL A 143 9.46 -6.36 4.94
C VAL A 143 10.84 -6.64 4.33
N ARG A 144 10.93 -6.57 3.01
CA ARG A 144 12.17 -6.82 2.25
C ARG A 144 12.43 -5.68 1.27
N VAL A 145 13.68 -5.23 1.22
CA VAL A 145 14.15 -4.21 0.27
C VAL A 145 15.20 -4.81 -0.64
N LYS A 146 15.05 -4.61 -1.96
CA LYS A 146 16.02 -5.04 -2.97
C LYS A 146 16.42 -3.86 -3.85
N VAL A 147 17.73 -3.65 -3.99
CA VAL A 147 18.29 -2.73 -4.99
C VAL A 147 18.32 -3.45 -6.34
N ARG A 148 17.73 -2.82 -7.35
CA ARG A 148 17.81 -3.24 -8.75
C ARG A 148 18.87 -2.41 -9.44
N LYS A 149 19.75 -3.08 -10.19
CA LYS A 149 20.65 -2.38 -11.11
C LYS A 149 19.80 -1.60 -12.10
N ALA A 150 20.28 -0.42 -12.47
CA ALA A 150 19.67 0.32 -13.56
C ALA A 150 19.80 -0.51 -14.84
N GLU A 151 18.71 -0.66 -15.58
CA GLU A 151 18.75 -1.27 -16.90
C GLU A 151 19.44 -0.28 -17.84
N THR A 152 20.65 -0.62 -18.26
CA THR A 152 21.33 0.10 -19.34
C THR A 152 20.66 -0.30 -20.64
N ARG A 153 20.05 0.66 -21.35
CA ARG A 153 19.72 0.49 -22.77
C ARG A 153 20.96 0.62 -23.63
#